data_AF-A0AA36J1D0-F1
#
_entry.id   AF-A0AA36J1D0-F1
#
_cell.length_a   1.000
_cell.length_b   1.000
_cell.length_c   1.000
_cell.angle_alpha   90.00
_cell.angle_beta   90.00
_cell.angle_gamma   90.00
#
_symmetry.space_group_name_H-M   'P 1'
#
loop_
_entity.id
_entity.type
_entity.pdbx_description
1 polymer ?
#
loop_
_entity_poly.entity_id
_entity_poly.type
_entity_poly.pdbx_seq_one_letter_code
_entity_poly.pdbx_strand_id
1 'polypeptide(L)'
;MGVLPVLAVRIPAVVQQMTGPQVSNVLWATGRLVADPAIHCGVLPLYKALPILVTRAGTLLPSACDQVLCNSWGLALSECCDAFLEALARVATEAVGSQRWPSRTCRWCSVHLLGCRLPTKICCTSQYVTAKCISPMLDKMNHWGLCALTWAYQELDLCDEHLAFHQDLAIEVALRKFGQDVERSSLGPEAWKDARERGCD
;
A
#
# COMPACT_ATOMS: atom_id res chain seq x y z
N MET A 1 -8.46 27.41 -14.33
CA MET A 1 -9.15 26.31 -13.62
C MET A 1 -8.15 25.18 -13.43
N GLY A 2 -8.03 24.62 -12.23
CA GLY A 2 -7.15 23.47 -11.98
C GLY A 2 -7.69 22.19 -12.63
N VAL A 3 -6.81 21.22 -12.87
CA VAL A 3 -7.18 19.92 -13.50
C VAL A 3 -7.94 19.00 -12.53
N LEU A 4 -7.73 19.13 -11.22
CA LEU A 4 -8.28 18.23 -10.20
C LEU A 4 -9.82 18.25 -10.11
N PRO A 5 -10.51 19.41 -10.14
CA PRO A 5 -11.97 19.44 -10.20
C PRO A 5 -12.55 18.77 -11.44
N VAL A 6 -11.88 18.91 -12.60
CA VAL A 6 -12.31 18.28 -13.86
C VAL A 6 -12.18 16.76 -13.75
N LEU A 7 -11.07 16.28 -13.20
CA LEU A 7 -10.86 14.85 -12.95
C LEU A 7 -11.90 14.29 -11.98
N ALA A 8 -12.18 15.00 -10.88
CA ALA A 8 -13.18 14.59 -9.90
C ALA A 8 -14.58 14.40 -10.50
N VAL A 9 -14.98 15.26 -11.44
CA VAL A 9 -16.25 15.12 -12.18
C VAL A 9 -16.20 13.97 -13.17
N ARG A 10 -15.04 13.70 -13.79
CA ARG A 10 -14.90 12.69 -14.84
C ARG A 10 -14.77 11.27 -14.29
N ILE A 11 -14.12 11.08 -13.15
CA ILE A 11 -13.84 9.76 -12.55
C ILE A 11 -15.11 8.90 -12.45
N PRO A 12 -16.24 9.39 -11.87
CA PRO A 12 -17.47 8.59 -11.79
C PRO A 12 -17.96 8.04 -13.14
N ALA A 13 -17.75 8.78 -14.23
CA ALA A 13 -18.21 8.37 -15.55
C ALA A 13 -17.31 7.31 -16.22
N VAL A 14 -16.03 7.24 -15.86
CA VAL A 14 -15.04 6.37 -16.54
C VAL A 14 -14.51 5.24 -15.68
N VAL A 15 -14.69 5.30 -14.36
CA VAL A 15 -14.12 4.34 -13.40
C VAL A 15 -14.51 2.88 -13.64
N GLN A 16 -15.73 2.63 -14.13
CA GLN A 16 -16.17 1.26 -14.45
C GLN A 16 -15.44 0.67 -15.65
N GLN A 17 -14.86 1.51 -16.51
CA GLN A 17 -14.05 1.11 -17.66
C GLN A 17 -12.56 1.06 -17.33
N MET A 18 -12.16 1.57 -16.15
CA MET A 18 -10.77 1.56 -15.75
C MET A 18 -10.29 0.13 -15.45
N THR A 19 -9.07 -0.14 -15.87
CA THR A 19 -8.30 -1.35 -15.52
C THR A 19 -7.71 -1.23 -14.13
N GLY A 20 -7.22 -2.35 -13.58
CA GLY A 20 -6.56 -2.34 -12.26
C GLY A 20 -5.39 -1.36 -12.18
N PRO A 21 -4.42 -1.39 -13.11
CA PRO A 21 -3.32 -0.42 -13.13
C PRO A 21 -3.80 1.04 -13.21
N GLN A 22 -4.87 1.33 -13.94
CA GLN A 22 -5.41 2.69 -14.01
C GLN A 22 -6.00 3.13 -12.68
N VAL A 23 -6.83 2.29 -12.05
CA VAL A 23 -7.43 2.61 -10.74
C VAL A 23 -6.35 2.78 -9.68
N SER A 24 -5.42 1.83 -9.65
CA SER A 24 -4.21 1.83 -8.84
C SER A 24 -3.43 3.14 -8.92
N ASN A 25 -3.10 3.60 -10.13
CA ASN A 25 -2.35 4.84 -10.32
C ASN A 25 -3.13 6.08 -9.84
N VAL A 26 -4.44 6.11 -10.05
CA VAL A 26 -5.27 7.22 -9.55
C VAL A 26 -5.31 7.23 -8.02
N LEU A 27 -5.43 6.07 -7.37
CA LEU A 27 -5.40 5.96 -5.90
C LEU A 27 -4.04 6.45 -5.36
N TRP A 28 -2.93 6.00 -5.93
CA TRP A 28 -1.59 6.43 -5.54
C TRP A 28 -1.38 7.94 -5.72
N ALA A 29 -1.69 8.46 -6.91
CA ALA A 29 -1.54 9.87 -7.22
C ALA A 29 -2.40 10.74 -6.29
N THR A 30 -3.63 10.31 -6.01
CA THR A 30 -4.50 11.01 -5.06
C THR A 30 -3.84 11.06 -3.69
N GLY A 31 -3.40 9.92 -3.16
CA GLY A 31 -2.71 9.87 -1.86
C GLY A 31 -1.47 10.77 -1.77
N ARG A 32 -0.63 10.79 -2.81
CA ARG A 32 0.52 11.70 -2.90
C ARG A 32 0.13 13.17 -2.91
N LEU A 33 -0.90 13.54 -3.67
CA LEU A 33 -1.38 14.92 -3.74
C LEU A 33 -1.95 15.41 -2.42
N VAL A 34 -2.52 14.51 -1.63
CA VAL A 34 -3.03 14.86 -0.29
C VAL A 34 -1.88 15.12 0.68
N ALA A 35 -0.87 14.25 0.64
CA ALA A 35 0.30 14.37 1.50
C ALA A 35 1.12 15.64 1.22
N ASP A 36 0.88 16.31 0.09
CA ASP A 36 1.47 17.60 -0.25
C ASP A 36 0.65 18.77 0.34
N PRO A 37 1.18 19.48 1.35
CA PRO A 37 0.47 20.60 2.00
C PRO A 37 0.17 21.75 1.04
N ALA A 38 0.96 21.93 -0.03
CA ALA A 38 0.79 23.02 -0.98
C ALA A 38 -0.43 22.83 -1.89
N ILE A 39 -0.92 21.60 -2.04
CA ILE A 39 -1.99 21.25 -2.99
C ILE A 39 -3.26 20.80 -2.26
N HIS A 40 -3.20 20.55 -0.95
CA HIS A 40 -4.26 20.01 -0.11
C HIS A 40 -5.68 20.57 -0.40
N CYS A 41 -5.84 21.89 -0.49
CA CYS A 41 -7.14 22.53 -0.76
C CYS A 41 -7.73 22.18 -2.15
N GLY A 42 -6.88 21.89 -3.14
CA GLY A 42 -7.29 21.52 -4.50
C GLY A 42 -7.70 20.05 -4.65
N VAL A 43 -7.42 19.20 -3.66
CA VAL A 43 -7.65 17.74 -3.72
C VAL A 43 -9.02 17.33 -3.17
N LEU A 44 -9.70 18.20 -2.42
CA LEU A 44 -11.06 17.98 -1.91
C LEU A 44 -12.07 17.45 -2.94
N PRO A 45 -12.07 17.89 -4.21
CA PRO A 45 -12.93 17.29 -5.24
C PRO A 45 -12.58 15.82 -5.52
N LEU A 46 -11.29 15.47 -5.59
CA LEU A 46 -10.82 14.09 -5.81
C LEU A 46 -11.21 13.17 -4.65
N TYR A 47 -11.24 13.68 -3.41
CA TYR A 47 -11.76 12.96 -2.25
C TYR A 47 -13.16 12.40 -2.45
N LYS A 48 -14.05 13.20 -3.05
CA LYS A 48 -15.43 12.77 -3.31
C LYS A 48 -15.50 11.60 -4.30
N ALA A 49 -14.47 11.43 -5.13
CA ALA A 49 -14.38 10.33 -6.09
C ALA A 49 -13.73 9.06 -5.51
N LEU A 50 -13.06 9.15 -4.34
CA LEU A 50 -12.39 8.00 -3.72
C LEU A 50 -13.34 6.82 -3.48
N PRO A 51 -14.52 6.95 -2.85
CA PRO A 51 -15.37 5.78 -2.58
C PRO A 51 -15.70 4.94 -3.81
N ILE A 52 -15.88 5.57 -4.96
CA ILE A 52 -16.14 4.91 -6.24
C ILE A 52 -14.88 4.21 -6.79
N LEU A 53 -13.71 4.86 -6.73
CA LEU A 53 -12.44 4.23 -7.10
C LEU A 53 -12.13 3.01 -6.25
N VAL A 54 -12.46 3.07 -4.97
CA VAL A 54 -12.25 2.00 -3.98
C VAL A 54 -13.16 0.83 -4.24
N THR A 55 -14.45 1.11 -4.49
CA THR A 55 -15.42 0.09 -4.87
C THR A 55 -14.93 -0.63 -6.13
N ARG A 56 -14.45 0.12 -7.12
CA ARG A 56 -13.88 -0.45 -8.33
C ARG A 56 -12.62 -1.27 -8.06
N ALA A 57 -11.70 -0.75 -7.26
CA ALA A 57 -10.51 -1.47 -6.82
C ALA A 57 -10.89 -2.83 -6.21
N GLY A 58 -11.88 -2.84 -5.29
CA GLY A 58 -12.46 -4.04 -4.69
C GLY A 58 -12.93 -5.06 -5.73
N THR A 59 -13.68 -4.62 -6.75
CA THR A 59 -14.14 -5.52 -7.82
C THR A 59 -13.00 -6.04 -8.72
N LEU A 60 -11.88 -5.32 -8.79
CA LEU A 60 -10.73 -5.67 -9.60
C LEU A 60 -9.70 -6.50 -8.83
N LEU A 61 -9.76 -6.56 -7.50
CA LEU A 61 -8.80 -7.33 -6.69
C LEU A 61 -8.67 -8.81 -7.09
N PRO A 62 -9.75 -9.54 -7.48
CA PRO A 62 -9.61 -10.91 -7.94
C PRO A 62 -8.78 -11.08 -9.23
N SER A 63 -8.68 -10.04 -10.07
CA SER A 63 -8.06 -10.11 -11.40
C SER A 63 -6.85 -9.19 -11.61
N ALA A 64 -6.64 -8.19 -10.75
CA ALA A 64 -5.64 -7.13 -10.91
C ALA A 64 -4.76 -6.92 -9.66
N CYS A 65 -4.51 -8.01 -8.95
CA CYS A 65 -4.14 -8.05 -7.54
C CYS A 65 -2.87 -7.24 -7.16
N ASP A 66 -1.88 -7.14 -8.03
CA ASP A 66 -0.55 -6.67 -7.63
C ASP A 66 -0.50 -5.14 -7.55
N GLN A 67 -0.93 -4.46 -8.61
CA GLN A 67 -0.74 -3.01 -8.69
C GLN A 67 -1.76 -2.26 -7.84
N VAL A 68 -3.01 -2.72 -7.77
CA VAL A 68 -4.07 -2.04 -7.01
C VAL A 68 -3.70 -1.93 -5.53
N LEU A 69 -3.27 -3.03 -4.92
CA LEU A 69 -2.86 -3.03 -3.52
C LEU A 69 -1.55 -2.28 -3.32
N CYS A 70 -0.53 -2.55 -4.15
CA CYS A 70 0.78 -1.91 -4.07
C CYS A 70 0.79 -0.42 -4.35
N ASN A 71 -0.31 0.18 -4.77
CA ASN A 71 -0.42 1.62 -4.98
C ASN A 71 -1.48 2.26 -4.06
N SER A 72 -2.31 1.44 -3.40
CA SER A 72 -3.27 1.95 -2.42
C SER A 72 -2.59 2.45 -1.13
N TRP A 73 -1.31 2.14 -0.89
CA TRP A 73 -0.53 2.74 0.21
C TRP A 73 -0.43 4.26 0.13
N GLY A 74 -0.48 4.85 -1.07
CA GLY A 74 -0.46 6.30 -1.21
C GLY A 74 -1.59 6.95 -0.40
N LEU A 75 -2.74 6.27 -0.31
CA LEU A 75 -3.88 6.72 0.48
C LEU A 75 -3.73 6.43 1.98
N ALA A 76 -2.91 5.45 2.37
CA ALA A 76 -2.55 5.25 3.77
C ALA A 76 -1.77 6.44 4.34
N LEU A 77 -1.06 7.20 3.49
CA LEU A 77 -0.42 8.45 3.88
C LEU A 77 -1.42 9.59 4.13
N SER A 78 -2.63 9.51 3.59
CA SER A 78 -3.67 10.51 3.84
C SER A 78 -4.35 10.27 5.19
N GLU A 79 -4.55 11.33 5.97
CA GLU A 79 -5.33 11.29 7.23
C GLU A 79 -6.83 11.08 7.00
N CYS A 80 -7.26 10.97 5.75
CA CYS A 80 -8.58 11.47 5.39
C CYS A 80 -9.63 10.39 5.18
N CYS A 81 -9.36 9.11 5.46
CA CYS A 81 -10.42 8.11 5.36
C CYS A 81 -10.11 6.76 6.04
N ASP A 82 -10.27 6.68 7.36
CA ASP A 82 -10.24 5.41 8.10
C ASP A 82 -11.23 4.40 7.51
N ALA A 83 -12.44 4.84 7.17
CA ALA A 83 -13.45 4.00 6.52
C ALA A 83 -12.98 3.40 5.17
N PHE A 84 -12.12 4.11 4.44
CA PHE A 84 -11.52 3.59 3.21
C PHE A 84 -10.46 2.54 3.51
N LEU A 85 -9.54 2.83 4.44
CA LEU A 85 -8.51 1.88 4.83
C LEU A 85 -9.14 0.61 5.39
N GLU A 86 -10.23 0.73 6.18
CA GLU A 86 -11.01 -0.39 6.69
C GLU A 86 -11.64 -1.21 5.56
N ALA A 87 -12.27 -0.55 4.58
CA ALA A 87 -12.85 -1.24 3.43
C ALA A 87 -11.77 -2.00 2.65
N LEU A 88 -10.62 -1.37 2.39
CA LEU A 88 -9.51 -1.98 1.67
C LEU A 88 -8.90 -3.15 2.45
N ALA A 89 -8.71 -2.99 3.76
CA ALA A 89 -8.23 -4.04 4.66
C ALA A 89 -9.21 -5.24 4.70
N ARG A 90 -10.52 -4.97 4.71
CA ARG A 90 -11.54 -6.02 4.59
C ARG A 90 -11.44 -6.78 3.28
N VAL A 91 -11.42 -6.08 2.13
CA VAL A 91 -11.36 -6.79 0.84
C VAL A 91 -10.05 -7.58 0.71
N ALA A 92 -8.95 -7.02 1.21
CA ALA A 92 -7.69 -7.74 1.27
C ALA A 92 -7.77 -8.99 2.15
N THR A 93 -8.35 -8.89 3.35
CA THR A 93 -8.53 -10.02 4.27
C THR A 93 -9.43 -11.12 3.68
N GLU A 94 -10.56 -10.73 3.08
CA GLU A 94 -11.47 -11.66 2.38
C GLU A 94 -10.75 -12.37 1.22
N ALA A 95 -9.94 -11.63 0.46
CA ALA A 95 -9.16 -12.18 -0.64
C ALA A 95 -8.09 -13.17 -0.15
N VAL A 96 -7.42 -12.87 0.95
CA VAL A 96 -6.46 -13.75 1.64
C VAL A 96 -7.12 -15.05 2.11
N GLY A 97 -8.26 -14.95 2.80
CA GLY A 97 -8.99 -16.11 3.33
C GLY A 97 -9.52 -17.04 2.24
N SER A 98 -9.73 -16.52 1.03
CA SER A 98 -10.25 -17.29 -0.10
C SER A 98 -9.20 -18.18 -0.80
N GLN A 99 -7.92 -18.15 -0.40
CA GLN A 99 -6.80 -18.84 -1.08
C GLN A 99 -6.68 -18.54 -2.58
N ARG A 100 -7.36 -17.52 -3.10
CA ARG A 100 -7.35 -17.15 -4.53
C ARG A 100 -6.04 -16.48 -4.97
N TRP A 101 -5.02 -16.45 -4.12
CA TRP A 101 -3.80 -15.69 -4.37
C TRP A 101 -2.65 -16.61 -4.77
N PRO A 102 -2.12 -16.47 -6.00
CA PRO A 102 -0.88 -17.14 -6.36
C PRO A 102 0.26 -16.65 -5.48
N SER A 103 1.14 -17.57 -5.10
CA SER A 103 2.21 -17.51 -4.09
C SER A 103 3.33 -16.47 -4.29
N ARG A 104 3.11 -15.37 -5.02
CA ARG A 104 4.14 -14.36 -5.30
C ARG A 104 4.17 -13.25 -4.24
N THR A 105 5.39 -12.84 -3.91
CA THR A 105 5.85 -12.34 -2.60
C THR A 105 5.63 -10.85 -2.30
N CYS A 106 5.38 -9.98 -3.28
CA CYS A 106 5.16 -8.55 -3.02
C CYS A 106 3.76 -8.17 -2.50
N ARG A 107 2.79 -9.10 -2.53
CA ARG A 107 1.36 -8.73 -2.42
C ARG A 107 0.87 -8.56 -0.98
N TRP A 108 1.59 -9.12 -0.01
CA TRP A 108 1.20 -9.13 1.40
C TRP A 108 1.62 -7.86 2.15
N CYS A 109 2.72 -7.22 1.72
CA CYS A 109 3.24 -6.01 2.36
C CYS A 109 2.20 -4.89 2.33
N SER A 110 1.48 -4.72 1.21
CA SER A 110 0.45 -3.70 1.03
C SER A 110 -0.77 -3.91 1.93
N VAL A 111 -1.21 -5.14 2.12
CA VAL A 111 -2.35 -5.49 2.99
C VAL A 111 -2.01 -5.21 4.45
N HIS A 112 -0.78 -5.51 4.84
CA HIS A 112 -0.29 -5.31 6.19
C HIS A 112 -0.08 -3.83 6.52
N LEU A 113 0.53 -3.11 5.58
CA LEU A 113 0.70 -1.66 5.58
C LEU A 113 -0.59 -0.89 5.88
N LEU A 114 -1.71 -1.35 5.31
CA LEU A 114 -3.02 -0.74 5.51
C LEU A 114 -3.59 -1.05 6.90
N GLY A 115 -3.24 -2.21 7.47
CA GLY A 115 -3.65 -2.61 8.81
C GLY A 115 -2.96 -1.82 9.92
N CYS A 116 -1.67 -1.47 9.75
CA CYS A 116 -0.89 -0.73 10.75
C CYS A 116 -1.36 0.71 10.98
N ARG A 117 -2.02 1.35 9.98
CA ARG A 117 -2.50 2.75 10.08
C ARG A 117 -3.86 2.91 10.78
N LEU A 118 -4.59 1.83 11.02
CA LEU A 118 -5.96 1.91 11.55
C LEU A 118 -5.96 1.77 13.08
N PRO A 119 -6.27 2.85 13.84
CA PRO A 119 -6.13 2.87 15.29
C PRO A 119 -7.14 1.98 16.04
N THR A 120 -8.12 1.39 15.36
CA THR A 120 -9.18 0.65 16.03
C THR A 120 -9.54 -0.65 15.30
N LYS A 121 -9.33 -1.78 15.99
CA LYS A 121 -9.91 -3.11 15.76
C LYS A 121 -9.32 -4.05 14.70
N ILE A 122 -8.28 -3.66 13.95
CA ILE A 122 -7.57 -4.60 13.06
C ILE A 122 -6.33 -5.23 13.76
N CYS A 123 -6.08 -4.96 15.05
CA CYS A 123 -4.91 -5.50 15.77
C CYS A 123 -4.81 -7.05 15.73
N CYS A 124 -5.93 -7.76 15.85
CA CYS A 124 -5.93 -9.23 15.75
C CYS A 124 -5.67 -9.73 14.31
N THR A 125 -6.18 -8.99 13.31
CA THR A 125 -6.03 -9.35 11.90
C THR A 125 -4.66 -8.97 11.38
N SER A 126 -4.07 -7.85 11.81
CA SER A 126 -2.70 -7.46 11.49
C SER A 126 -1.75 -8.50 12.07
N GLN A 127 -1.85 -8.83 13.36
CA GLN A 127 -1.02 -9.88 13.98
C GLN A 127 -1.20 -11.24 13.31
N TYR A 128 -2.44 -11.63 12.95
CA TYR A 128 -2.70 -12.87 12.21
C TYR A 128 -2.04 -12.86 10.83
N VAL A 129 -2.20 -11.79 10.05
CA VAL A 129 -1.60 -11.65 8.72
C VAL A 129 -0.07 -11.63 8.82
N THR A 130 0.49 -10.91 9.79
CA THR A 130 1.93 -10.94 10.08
C THR A 130 2.39 -12.37 10.34
N ALA A 131 1.85 -13.01 11.38
CA ALA A 131 2.35 -14.29 11.86
C ALA A 131 2.07 -15.46 10.90
N LYS A 132 0.92 -15.48 10.22
CA LYS A 132 0.48 -16.61 9.40
C LYS A 132 0.76 -16.44 7.91
N CYS A 133 0.88 -15.21 7.43
CA CYS A 133 1.06 -14.98 6.00
C CYS A 133 2.44 -14.39 5.68
N ILE A 134 2.91 -13.43 6.48
CA ILE A 134 4.11 -12.65 6.13
C ILE A 134 5.39 -13.28 6.70
N SER A 135 5.42 -13.61 8.00
CA SER A 135 6.59 -14.22 8.65
C SER A 135 7.10 -15.46 7.90
N PRO A 136 6.25 -16.41 7.45
CA PRO A 136 6.72 -17.60 6.73
C PRO A 136 7.22 -17.33 5.29
N MET A 137 7.10 -16.09 4.82
CA MET A 137 7.48 -15.67 3.47
C MET A 137 8.68 -14.72 3.45
N LEU A 138 9.20 -14.27 4.60
CA LEU A 138 10.29 -13.29 4.68
C LEU A 138 11.52 -13.74 3.87
N ASP A 139 11.94 -15.00 4.05
CA ASP A 139 13.05 -15.65 3.34
C ASP A 139 12.85 -15.70 1.82
N LYS A 140 11.61 -15.64 1.35
CA LYS A 140 11.23 -15.71 -0.07
C LYS A 140 10.92 -14.34 -0.68
N MET A 141 10.78 -13.30 0.14
CA MET A 141 10.51 -11.96 -0.37
C MET A 141 11.64 -11.47 -1.26
N ASN A 142 11.31 -10.77 -2.34
CA ASN A 142 12.33 -10.08 -3.11
C ASN A 142 12.86 -8.88 -2.31
N HIS A 143 13.99 -8.33 -2.76
CA HIS A 143 14.70 -7.29 -2.04
C HIS A 143 13.84 -6.04 -1.81
N TRP A 144 13.15 -5.56 -2.85
CA TRP A 144 12.26 -4.41 -2.73
C TRP A 144 11.12 -4.66 -1.74
N GLY A 145 10.47 -5.83 -1.82
CA GLY A 145 9.36 -6.19 -0.95
C GLY A 145 9.75 -6.21 0.53
N LEU A 146 10.96 -6.72 0.85
CA LEU A 146 11.49 -6.70 2.21
C LEU A 146 11.83 -5.27 2.67
N CYS A 147 12.45 -4.47 1.81
CA CYS A 147 12.78 -3.07 2.10
C CYS A 147 11.51 -2.23 2.35
N ALA A 148 10.53 -2.36 1.45
CA ALA A 148 9.24 -1.68 1.56
C ALA A 148 8.48 -2.09 2.81
N LEU A 149 8.52 -3.38 3.17
CA LEU A 149 7.94 -3.87 4.42
C LEU A 149 8.69 -3.34 5.64
N THR A 150 10.00 -3.16 5.57
CA THR A 150 10.78 -2.65 6.71
C THR A 150 10.47 -1.19 6.95
N TRP A 151 10.56 -0.39 5.90
CA TRP A 151 10.21 1.03 5.93
C TRP A 151 8.76 1.25 6.40
N ALA A 152 7.84 0.42 5.91
CA ALA A 152 6.45 0.40 6.34
C ALA A 152 6.25 0.33 7.86
N TYR A 153 6.92 -0.62 8.53
CA TYR A 153 6.80 -0.74 9.98
C TYR A 153 7.49 0.41 10.71
N GLN A 154 8.62 0.90 10.21
CA GLN A 154 9.33 2.05 10.79
C GLN A 154 8.46 3.32 10.81
N GLU A 155 7.66 3.53 9.77
CA GLU A 155 6.84 4.74 9.62
C GLU A 155 5.43 4.63 10.19
N LEU A 156 4.88 3.41 10.32
CA LEU A 156 3.46 3.21 10.61
C LEU A 156 3.18 2.43 11.89
N ASP A 157 4.13 1.66 12.42
CA ASP A 157 3.99 1.03 13.74
C ASP A 157 4.45 1.97 14.85
N LEU A 158 3.80 3.13 14.95
CA LEU A 158 4.18 4.21 15.87
C LEU A 158 4.09 3.84 17.36
N CYS A 159 3.43 2.73 17.68
CA CYS A 159 3.18 2.26 19.04
C CYS A 159 3.95 0.97 19.38
N ASP A 160 4.85 0.51 18.51
CA ASP A 160 5.59 -0.75 18.66
C ASP A 160 4.68 -1.99 18.88
N GLU A 161 3.47 -1.99 18.33
CA GLU A 161 2.50 -3.10 18.50
C GLU A 161 2.99 -4.39 17.83
N HIS A 162 3.95 -4.28 16.90
CA HIS A 162 4.53 -5.39 16.16
C HIS A 162 6.03 -5.56 16.40
N LEU A 163 6.54 -5.14 17.56
CA LEU A 163 7.97 -5.17 17.90
C LEU A 163 8.67 -6.51 17.61
N ALA A 164 8.06 -7.64 17.95
CA ALA A 164 8.65 -8.96 17.70
C ALA A 164 8.84 -9.23 16.20
N PHE A 165 7.86 -8.86 15.38
CA PHE A 165 7.99 -8.98 13.94
C PHE A 165 8.99 -7.98 13.36
N HIS A 166 9.05 -6.76 13.91
CA HIS A 166 10.04 -5.77 13.51
C HIS A 166 11.47 -6.29 13.76
N GLN A 167 11.71 -7.02 14.85
CA GLN A 167 12.98 -7.69 15.11
C GLN A 167 13.30 -8.76 14.07
N ASP A 168 12.34 -9.65 13.74
CA ASP A 168 12.52 -10.67 12.71
C ASP A 168 12.85 -10.05 11.34
N LEU A 169 12.15 -8.96 10.99
CA LEU A 169 12.35 -8.24 9.75
C LEU A 169 13.71 -7.54 9.71
N ALA A 170 14.13 -6.92 10.82
CA ALA A 170 15.45 -6.30 10.95
C ALA A 170 16.59 -7.32 10.83
N ILE A 171 16.41 -8.53 11.37
CA ILE A 171 17.36 -9.65 11.21
C ILE A 171 17.48 -10.01 9.72
N GLU A 172 16.37 -10.20 9.01
CA GLU A 172 16.38 -10.55 7.59
C GLU A 172 17.01 -9.46 6.72
N VAL A 173 16.73 -8.19 7.01
CA VAL A 173 17.35 -7.03 6.35
C VAL A 173 18.86 -6.99 6.56
N ALA A 174 19.32 -7.24 7.80
CA ALA A 174 20.73 -7.27 8.14
C ALA A 174 21.45 -8.43 7.44
N LEU A 175 20.83 -9.62 7.41
CA LEU A 175 21.35 -10.80 6.71
C LEU A 175 21.56 -10.53 5.21
N ARG A 176 20.66 -9.78 4.58
CA ARG A 176 20.73 -9.45 3.13
C ARG A 176 21.47 -8.15 2.81
N LYS A 177 21.91 -7.42 3.84
CA LYS A 177 22.71 -6.19 3.74
C LYS A 177 22.00 -5.05 2.99
N PHE A 178 20.72 -4.82 3.25
CA PHE A 178 19.95 -3.80 2.53
C PHE A 178 20.19 -2.34 2.96
N GLY A 179 21.02 -2.05 3.97
CA GLY A 179 21.53 -0.69 4.27
C GLY A 179 20.55 0.46 3.97
N GLN A 180 20.93 1.33 3.02
CA GLN A 180 20.14 2.50 2.58
C GLN A 180 18.98 2.17 1.61
N ASP A 181 18.89 0.94 1.09
CA ASP A 181 17.83 0.54 0.16
C ASP A 181 16.44 0.53 0.81
N VAL A 182 16.38 0.45 2.15
CA VAL A 182 15.13 0.51 2.93
C VAL A 182 14.45 1.86 2.75
N GLU A 183 15.15 2.96 2.96
CA GLU A 183 14.57 4.32 2.84
C GLU A 183 14.13 4.62 1.40
N ARG A 184 14.90 4.13 0.41
CA ARG A 184 14.60 4.29 -1.02
C ARG A 184 13.39 3.48 -1.48
N SER A 185 12.93 2.49 -0.72
CA SER A 185 11.79 1.65 -1.10
C SER A 185 10.48 2.41 -1.21
N SER A 186 10.39 3.56 -0.51
CA SER A 186 9.29 4.53 -0.59
C SER A 186 9.05 5.10 -2.00
N LEU A 187 10.05 5.00 -2.89
CA LEU A 187 9.96 5.43 -4.29
C LEU A 187 9.12 4.47 -5.16
N GLY A 188 8.80 3.27 -4.65
CA GLY A 188 8.15 2.22 -5.42
C GLY A 188 9.13 1.33 -6.20
N PRO A 189 8.66 0.21 -6.78
CA PRO A 189 9.53 -0.87 -7.25
C PRO A 189 10.39 -0.50 -8.47
N GLU A 190 9.83 0.24 -9.44
CA GLU A 190 10.55 0.64 -10.65
C GLU A 190 11.61 1.70 -10.34
N ALA A 191 11.25 2.74 -9.59
CA ALA A 191 12.19 3.78 -9.20
C ALA A 191 13.30 3.24 -8.28
N TRP A 192 12.98 2.29 -7.40
CA TRP A 192 13.95 1.59 -6.57
C TRP A 192 14.92 0.75 -7.41
N LYS A 193 14.41 0.03 -8.41
CA LYS A 193 15.23 -0.74 -9.35
C LYS A 193 16.17 0.18 -10.13
N ASP A 194 15.66 1.27 -10.68
CA ASP A 194 16.45 2.26 -11.42
C ASP A 194 17.52 2.92 -10.52
N ALA A 195 17.22 3.13 -9.23
CA ALA A 195 18.17 3.69 -8.27
C ALA A 195 19.32 2.72 -7.98
N ARG A 196 19.03 1.43 -7.79
CA ARG A 196 20.06 0.39 -7.60
C ARG A 196 20.90 0.14 -8.85
N GLU A 197 20.29 0.12 -10.03
CA GLU A 197 21.00 -0.12 -11.29
C GLU A 197 21.96 1.02 -11.65
N ARG A 198 21.65 2.25 -11.21
CA ARG A 198 22.51 3.42 -11.44
C ARG A 198 23.71 3.52 -10.51
N GLY A 199 23.85 2.62 -9.53
CA GLY A 199 24.99 2.62 -8.60
C GLY A 199 25.13 3.94 -7.85
N CYS A 200 24.02 4.65 -7.60
CA CYS A 200 24.01 5.85 -6.77
C CYS A 200 24.17 5.44 -5.31
N ASP A 201 25.35 4.92 -4.95
CA ASP A 201 25.77 4.64 -3.57
C ASP A 201 26.91 5.58 -3.17
#